data_AF-A0A9E4XHL2-F1
#
_entry.id   AF-A0A9E4XHL2-F1
#
_cell.length_a   1.000
_cell.length_b   1.000
_cell.length_c   1.000
_cell.angle_alpha   90.00
_cell.angle_beta   90.00
_cell.angle_gamma   90.00
#
_symmetry.space_group_name_H-M   'P 1'
#
loop_
_entity.id
_entity.type
_entity.pdbx_description
1 polymer ?
#
loop_
_entity_poly.entity_id
_entity_poly.type
_entity_poly.pdbx_seq_one_letter_code
_entity_poly.pdbx_strand_id
1 'polypeptide(L)' 'QHRMTIVQASTGKVLSQWGDVSSHDPGQFVAPHGVAVDSHGDLYVGEVLEGQRIQKFIRQR' A
#
# COMPACT_ATOMS: atom_id res chain seq x y z
N GLN A 1 12.54 -2.64 4.94
CA GLN A 1 11.44 -1.65 5.00
C GLN A 1 10.43 -2.01 3.93
N HIS A 2 9.22 -2.39 4.33
CA HIS A 2 8.12 -2.71 3.42
C HIS A 2 7.21 -1.49 3.35
N ARG A 3 7.03 -0.94 2.15
CA ARG A 3 6.32 0.32 1.97
C ARG A 3 5.61 0.38 0.63
N MET A 4 4.56 1.19 0.59
CA MET A 4 3.87 1.59 -0.63
C MET A 4 4.33 2.99 -1.02
N THR A 5 4.53 3.23 -2.31
CA THR A 5 4.90 4.55 -2.84
C THR A 5 4.02 4.87 -4.03
N ILE A 6 3.37 6.03 -4.00
CA ILE A 6 2.64 6.57 -5.15
C ILE A 6 3.57 7.52 -5.88
N VAL A 7 3.78 7.27 -7.17
CA VAL A 7 4.63 8.09 -8.03
C VAL A 7 3.81 8.69 -9.16
N GLN A 8 4.11 9.94 -9.52
CA GLN A 8 3.56 10.55 -10.70
C GLN A 8 4.20 9.92 -11.94
N ALA A 9 3.39 9.27 -12.78
CA ALA A 9 3.89 8.49 -13.92
C ALA A 9 4.73 9.31 -14.91
N SER A 10 4.37 10.58 -15.17
CA SER A 10 5.05 11.42 -16.15
C SER A 10 6.39 11.98 -15.69
N THR A 11 6.60 12.13 -14.37
CA THR A 11 7.77 12.82 -13.82
C THR A 11 8.61 11.94 -12.91
N GLY A 12 8.09 10.80 -12.47
CA GLY A 12 8.69 9.97 -11.43
C GLY A 12 8.64 10.60 -10.02
N LYS A 13 8.01 11.77 -9.86
CA LYS A 13 7.93 12.45 -8.56
C LYS A 13 7.15 11.57 -7.57
N VAL A 14 7.73 11.34 -6.39
CA VAL A 14 7.02 10.71 -5.27
C VAL A 14 5.91 11.64 -4.77
N LEU A 15 4.68 11.17 -4.82
CA LEU A 15 3.48 11.90 -4.38
C LEU A 15 3.11 11.54 -2.93
N SER A 16 3.31 10.28 -2.55
CA SER A 16 3.04 9.80 -1.20
C SER A 16 3.83 8.51 -0.93
N GLN A 17 4.09 8.25 0.34
CA GLN A 17 4.74 7.03 0.81
C GLN A 17 4.24 6.71 2.22
N TRP A 18 3.99 5.43 2.49
CA TRP A 18 3.62 4.95 3.81
C TRP A 18 4.02 3.49 4.00
N GLY A 19 4.05 3.07 5.26
CA GLY A 19 4.75 1.87 5.69
C GLY A 19 6.24 2.14 5.88
N ASP A 20 6.84 1.50 6.87
CA ASP A 20 8.28 1.56 7.15
C ASP A 20 8.70 0.43 8.11
N VAL A 21 7.82 0.14 9.06
CA VAL A 21 7.99 -0.92 10.06
C VAL A 21 7.35 -2.20 9.57
N SER A 22 8.03 -3.33 9.78
CA SER A 22 7.42 -4.65 9.56
C SER A 22 6.52 -5.00 10.75
N SER A 23 5.22 -4.80 10.60
CA SER A 23 4.21 -5.18 11.61
C SER A 23 2.83 -5.40 10.99
N HIS A 24 1.94 -5.99 11.79
CA HIS A 24 0.53 -6.12 11.46
C HIS A 24 -0.30 -4.90 11.87
N ASP A 25 0.30 -3.74 12.15
CA ASP A 25 -0.46 -2.51 12.40
C ASP A 25 -1.08 -1.97 11.10
N PRO A 26 -2.19 -1.22 11.16
CA PRO A 26 -2.77 -0.56 9.99
C PRO A 26 -1.76 0.36 9.30
N GLY A 27 -1.56 0.15 7.99
CA GLY A 27 -0.63 0.94 7.19
C GLY A 27 0.84 0.51 7.28
N GLN A 28 1.15 -0.51 8.07
CA GLN A 28 2.44 -1.21 8.05
C GLN A 28 2.32 -2.53 7.29
N PHE A 29 3.45 -3.09 6.86
CA PHE A 29 3.47 -4.25 5.99
C PHE A 29 4.57 -5.23 6.37
N VAL A 30 4.27 -6.52 6.23
CA VAL A 30 5.23 -7.62 6.45
C VAL A 30 5.72 -8.17 5.12
N ALA A 31 4.83 -8.42 4.16
CA ALA A 31 5.20 -8.95 2.84
C ALA A 31 4.17 -8.58 1.75
N PRO A 32 4.08 -7.28 1.38
CA PRO A 32 3.11 -6.82 0.38
C PRO A 32 3.50 -7.29 -1.02
N HIS A 33 2.54 -7.83 -1.76
CA HIS A 33 2.81 -8.48 -3.05
C HIS A 33 1.77 -8.18 -4.14
N GLY A 34 0.53 -7.87 -3.75
CA GLY A 34 -0.55 -7.53 -4.68
C GLY A 34 -1.08 -6.12 -4.41
N VAL A 35 -1.46 -5.41 -5.47
CA VAL A 35 -2.15 -4.12 -5.38
C VAL A 35 -3.29 -4.06 -6.39
N ALA A 36 -4.44 -3.53 -5.96
CA ALA A 36 -5.58 -3.24 -6.83
C ALA A 36 -6.22 -1.90 -6.41
N VAL A 37 -6.94 -1.28 -7.35
CA VAL A 37 -7.69 -0.03 -7.13
C VAL A 37 -9.13 -0.26 -7.58
N ASP A 38 -10.10 0.19 -6.79
CA ASP A 38 -11.52 0.13 -7.17
C ASP A 38 -12.00 1.42 -7.87
N SER A 39 -13.26 1.46 -8.29
CA SER A 39 -13.87 2.60 -8.98
C SER A 39 -13.97 3.87 -8.13
N HIS A 40 -13.87 3.78 -6.80
CA HIS A 40 -13.82 4.93 -5.90
C HIS A 40 -12.40 5.49 -5.75
N GLY A 41 -11.40 4.73 -6.21
CA GLY A 41 -9.99 5.04 -6.07
C GLY A 41 -9.40 4.54 -4.75
N ASP A 42 -10.11 3.68 -4.01
CA ASP A 42 -9.56 3.04 -2.81
C ASP A 42 -8.53 1.99 -3.23
N LEU A 43 -7.48 1.84 -2.42
CA LEU A 43 -6.36 0.92 -2.66
C LEU A 43 -6.54 -0.34 -1.82
N TYR A 44 -6.28 -1.50 -2.43
CA TYR A 44 -6.25 -2.80 -1.77
C TYR A 44 -4.84 -3.35 -1.89
N VAL A 45 -4.24 -3.70 -0.76
CA VAL A 45 -2.89 -4.29 -0.71
C VAL A 45 -2.99 -5.68 -0.13
N GLY A 46 -2.62 -6.68 -0.92
CA GLY A 46 -2.55 -8.08 -0.50
C GLY A 46 -1.15 -8.46 -0.06
N GLU A 47 -1.04 -9.09 1.10
CA GLU A 47 0.22 -9.57 1.66
C GLU A 47 0.29 -11.11 1.64
N VAL A 48 1.49 -11.63 1.40
CA VAL A 48 1.78 -13.08 1.36
C VAL A 48 2.58 -13.51 2.59
N LEU A 49 2.99 -14.78 2.66
CA LEU A 49 3.85 -15.34 3.72
C LEU A 49 3.28 -15.11 5.12
N GLU A 50 3.88 -14.24 5.92
CA GLU A 50 3.48 -13.90 7.28
C GLU A 50 2.47 -12.74 7.34
N GLY A 51 2.28 -12.00 6.24
CA GLY A 51 1.31 -10.90 6.17
C GLY A 51 -0.14 -11.39 6.12
N GLN A 52 -0.40 -12.45 5.33
CA GLN A 52 -1.66 -13.22 5.23
C GLN A 52 -2.97 -12.42 5.33
N ARG A 53 -2.99 -11.22 4.74
CA ARG A 53 -4.12 -10.30 4.87
C ARG A 53 -4.26 -9.42 3.65
N ILE A 54 -5.42 -8.77 3.57
CA ILE A 54 -5.65 -7.67 2.66
C ILE A 54 -5.93 -6.42 3.51
N GLN A 55 -5.24 -5.33 3.21
CA GLN A 55 -5.53 -4.01 3.77
C GLN A 55 -6.21 -3.14 2.72
N LYS A 56 -7.32 -2.49 3.10
CA LYS A 56 -8.01 -1.50 2.28
C LYS A 56 -7.67 -0.10 2.79
N PHE A 57 -7.23 0.79 1.89
CA PHE A 57 -6.95 2.20 2.16
C PHE A 57 -8.00 3.06 1.45
N ILE A 58 -8.73 3.83 2.23
CA ILE A 58 -9.77 4.71 1.72
C ILE A 58 -9.11 5.97 1.17
N ARG A 59 -9.43 6.30 -0.09
CA ARG A 59 -8.96 7.53 -0.70
C ARG A 59 -9.62 8.73 -0.06
N GLN A 60 -8.83 9.54 0.63
CA GLN A 60 -9.25 10.87 1.07
C GLN A 60 -9.15 11.83 -0.12
N ARG A 61 -10.20 12.61 -0.36
CA ARG A 61 -10.24 13.65 -1.39
C ARG A 61 -9.79 14.99 -0.82
#